data_AF-A0A7X4XU60-F1
#
_entry.id   AF-A0A7X4XU60-F1
#
_cell.length_a   1.000
_cell.length_b   1.000
_cell.length_c   1.000
_cell.angle_alpha   90.00
_cell.angle_beta   90.00
_cell.angle_gamma   90.00
#
_symmetry.space_group_name_H-M   'P 1'
#
loop_
_entity.id
_entity.type
_entity.pdbx_description
1 polymer ?
#
loop_
_entity_poly.entity_id
_entity_poly.type
_entity_poly.pdbx_seq_one_letter_code
_entity_poly.pdbx_strand_id
1 'polypeptide(L)'
;MSTKIYLLLLPLCASTSASILEFEGKVRYPTCQVMVNGIANRPIIQLPSVHINDLSKIGYVTGETSFDVTLYDCLRSMTLEQRWDVLFSPWGIDKNRESLIPGMVPAISGSAKDIGLQILENPAGQPINNEFIGDLLIGYRLKEAIIIPPGESQGSRTF
;
A
#
# COMPACT_ATOMS: atom_id res chain seq x y z
N MET A 1 -81.64 -14.90 42.35
CA MET A 1 -80.39 -14.69 43.11
C MET A 1 -79.33 -14.23 42.13
N SER A 2 -79.10 -12.92 42.02
CA SER A 2 -78.07 -12.36 41.13
C SER A 2 -76.78 -12.17 41.91
N THR A 3 -75.77 -12.95 41.54
CA THR A 3 -74.42 -12.94 42.10
C THR A 3 -73.71 -11.63 41.70
N LYS A 4 -73.15 -10.89 42.66
CA LYS A 4 -72.31 -9.72 42.41
C LYS A 4 -70.84 -10.14 42.30
N ILE A 5 -70.18 -9.73 41.22
CA ILE A 5 -68.74 -9.90 40.99
C ILE A 5 -68.04 -8.65 41.53
N TYR A 6 -67.08 -8.82 42.44
CA TYR A 6 -66.21 -7.75 42.91
C TYR A 6 -64.86 -7.85 42.22
N LEU A 7 -64.40 -6.72 41.66
CA LEU A 7 -63.08 -6.59 41.05
C LEU A 7 -62.11 -6.03 42.11
N LEU A 8 -61.10 -6.82 42.48
CA LEU A 8 -60.05 -6.42 43.40
C LEU A 8 -58.80 -6.02 42.60
N LEU A 9 -58.34 -4.77 42.74
CA LEU A 9 -57.04 -4.34 42.22
C LEU A 9 -55.94 -4.79 43.17
N LEU A 10 -55.02 -5.61 42.66
CA LEU A 10 -53.70 -5.83 43.25
C LEU A 10 -52.67 -5.02 42.45
N PRO A 11 -51.68 -4.39 43.11
CA PRO A 11 -50.62 -3.69 42.39
C PRO A 11 -49.68 -4.73 41.78
N LEU A 12 -49.84 -5.02 40.49
CA LEU A 12 -48.79 -5.67 39.72
C LEU A 12 -47.70 -4.63 39.45
N CYS A 13 -46.60 -4.73 40.18
CA CYS A 13 -45.37 -4.06 39.83
C CYS A 13 -44.85 -4.71 38.54
N ALA A 14 -45.09 -4.08 37.39
CA ALA A 14 -44.53 -4.53 36.12
C ALA A 14 -43.07 -4.08 36.05
N SER A 15 -42.14 -4.98 36.39
CA SER A 15 -40.72 -4.80 36.07
C SER A 15 -40.56 -4.88 34.55
N THR A 16 -40.45 -3.72 33.89
CA THR A 16 -39.98 -3.66 32.51
C THR A 16 -38.48 -3.94 32.54
N SER A 17 -38.08 -5.16 32.16
CA SER A 17 -36.67 -5.44 31.87
C SER A 17 -36.30 -4.72 30.57
N ALA A 18 -35.58 -3.62 30.67
CA ALA A 18 -34.92 -3.03 29.50
C ALA A 18 -33.76 -3.96 29.11
N SER A 19 -33.90 -4.67 28.01
CA SER A 19 -32.79 -5.41 27.40
C SER A 19 -31.81 -4.39 26.82
N ILE A 20 -30.62 -4.28 27.40
CA ILE A 20 -29.55 -3.46 26.85
C ILE A 20 -29.04 -4.18 25.59
N LEU A 21 -29.22 -3.54 24.44
CA LEU A 21 -28.67 -4.00 23.17
C LEU A 21 -27.31 -3.33 22.98
N GLU A 22 -26.22 -4.04 23.25
CA GLU A 22 -24.86 -3.59 22.96
C GLU A 22 -24.48 -3.97 21.54
N PHE A 23 -24.19 -2.96 20.71
CA PHE A 23 -23.60 -3.14 19.39
C PHE A 23 -22.09 -2.93 19.48
N GLU A 24 -21.33 -4.02 19.47
CA GLU A 24 -19.87 -3.96 19.29
C GLU A 24 -19.53 -4.09 17.81
N GLY A 25 -19.19 -2.98 17.17
CA GLY A 25 -18.73 -2.93 15.79
C GLY A 25 -17.24 -2.66 15.71
N LYS A 26 -16.42 -3.66 15.39
CA LYS A 26 -15.04 -3.41 14.95
C LYS A 26 -15.09 -2.97 13.48
N VAL A 27 -14.86 -1.68 13.22
CA VAL A 27 -14.68 -1.18 11.84
C VAL A 27 -13.35 -1.73 11.32
N ARG A 28 -13.41 -2.81 10.54
CA ARG A 28 -12.27 -3.32 9.78
C ARG A 28 -12.26 -2.55 8.46
N TYR A 29 -11.41 -1.53 8.33
CA TYR A 29 -11.20 -0.88 7.03
C TYR A 29 -10.49 -1.89 6.12
N PRO A 30 -11.11 -2.41 5.04
CA PRO A 30 -10.38 -3.24 4.10
C PRO A 30 -9.31 -2.35 3.44
N THR A 31 -8.05 -2.73 3.61
CA THR A 31 -6.95 -2.15 2.85
C THR A 31 -7.03 -2.63 1.40
N CYS A 32 -6.63 -1.78 0.45
CA CYS A 32 -6.50 -2.18 -0.95
C CYS A 32 -5.62 -3.43 -1.10
N GLN A 33 -5.89 -4.23 -2.12
CA GLN A 33 -4.95 -5.22 -2.62
C GLN A 33 -3.99 -4.57 -3.62
N VAL A 34 -2.81 -5.17 -3.79
CA VAL A 34 -1.77 -4.66 -4.71
C VAL A 34 -1.50 -5.71 -5.78
N MET A 35 -1.41 -5.28 -7.03
CA MET A 35 -0.86 -6.07 -8.12
C MET A 35 0.20 -5.26 -8.86
N VAL A 36 1.18 -5.94 -9.43
CA VAL A 36 2.20 -5.32 -10.28
C VAL A 36 2.14 -5.98 -11.65
N ASN A 37 2.03 -5.19 -12.72
CA ASN A 37 1.83 -5.66 -14.10
C ASN A 37 0.67 -6.67 -14.21
N GLY A 38 -0.44 -6.44 -13.48
CA GLY A 38 -1.59 -7.35 -13.45
C GLY A 38 -1.40 -8.61 -12.60
N ILE A 39 -0.25 -8.78 -11.93
CA ILE A 39 0.09 -9.97 -11.14
C ILE A 39 0.00 -9.64 -9.65
N ALA A 40 -0.97 -10.25 -8.95
CA ALA A 40 -1.17 -10.07 -7.51
C ALA A 40 -0.23 -10.92 -6.63
N ASN A 41 0.19 -12.08 -7.14
CA ASN A 41 0.97 -13.05 -6.38
C ASN A 41 2.40 -13.13 -6.91
N ARG A 42 3.37 -12.66 -6.10
CA ARG A 42 4.82 -12.73 -6.40
C ARG A 42 5.17 -12.16 -7.79
N PRO A 43 4.87 -10.88 -8.06
CA PRO A 43 5.25 -10.26 -9.32
C PRO A 43 6.78 -10.26 -9.48
N ILE A 44 7.25 -10.50 -10.70
CA ILE A 44 8.66 -10.42 -11.07
C ILE A 44 8.76 -9.41 -12.21
N ILE A 45 9.58 -8.38 -12.01
CA ILE A 45 9.93 -7.43 -13.07
C ILE A 45 11.28 -7.89 -13.64
N GLN A 46 11.28 -8.29 -14.90
CA GLN A 46 12.49 -8.73 -15.58
C GLN A 46 13.19 -7.52 -16.21
N LEU A 47 14.35 -7.18 -15.67
CA LEU A 47 15.20 -6.12 -16.22
C LEU A 47 15.91 -6.61 -17.51
N PRO A 48 16.18 -5.72 -18.48
CA PRO A 48 16.94 -6.06 -19.67
C PRO A 48 18.40 -6.36 -19.33
N SER A 49 19.05 -7.11 -20.21
CA SER A 49 20.50 -7.20 -20.20
C SER A 49 21.08 -5.93 -20.82
N VAL A 50 22.00 -5.27 -20.11
CA VAL A 50 22.65 -4.03 -20.54
C VAL A 50 24.14 -4.26 -20.72
N HIS A 51 24.76 -3.50 -21.63
CA HIS A 51 26.18 -3.62 -21.87
C HIS A 51 26.96 -2.79 -20.85
N ILE A 52 28.06 -3.30 -20.30
CA ILE A 52 28.83 -2.60 -19.26
C ILE A 52 29.38 -1.25 -19.73
N ASN A 53 29.62 -1.09 -21.04
CA ASN A 53 30.08 0.18 -21.61
C ASN A 53 29.05 1.31 -21.49
N ASP A 54 27.76 0.97 -21.40
CA ASP A 54 26.67 1.94 -21.20
C ASP A 54 26.70 2.52 -19.78
N LEU A 55 27.45 1.88 -18.87
CA LEU A 55 27.67 2.27 -17.47
C LEU A 55 29.13 2.65 -17.19
N SER A 56 29.86 3.09 -18.22
CA SER A 56 31.31 3.37 -18.15
C SER A 56 31.72 4.55 -17.27
N LYS A 57 30.76 5.36 -16.79
CA LYS A 57 31.01 6.52 -15.92
C LYS A 57 30.00 6.56 -14.78
N ILE A 58 30.44 7.11 -13.65
CA ILE A 58 29.58 7.37 -12.50
C ILE A 58 28.42 8.27 -12.93
N GLY A 59 27.20 7.89 -12.53
CA GLY A 59 25.97 8.61 -12.85
C GLY A 59 25.34 8.23 -14.19
N TYR A 60 25.95 7.34 -14.98
CA TYR A 60 25.30 6.81 -16.18
C TYR A 60 24.21 5.81 -15.78
N VAL A 61 23.09 5.85 -16.51
CA VAL A 61 21.91 5.03 -16.28
C VAL A 61 21.46 4.40 -17.61
N THR A 62 21.02 3.16 -17.57
CA THR A 62 20.52 2.41 -18.73
C THR A 62 19.58 1.30 -18.26
N GLY A 63 18.92 0.61 -19.19
CA GLY A 63 18.07 -0.53 -18.88
C GLY A 63 16.76 -0.18 -18.18
N GLU A 64 16.23 1.02 -18.43
CA GLU A 64 14.94 1.43 -17.90
C GLU A 64 13.86 0.40 -18.24
N THR A 65 13.09 0.00 -17.23
CA THR A 65 12.01 -0.99 -17.35
C THR A 65 10.81 -0.47 -16.61
N SER A 66 9.77 -0.10 -17.34
CA SER A 66 8.54 0.38 -16.74
C SER A 66 7.69 -0.75 -16.17
N PHE A 67 6.97 -0.47 -15.09
CA PHE A 67 6.01 -1.39 -14.51
C PHE A 67 4.83 -0.65 -13.89
N ASP A 68 3.66 -1.27 -13.89
CA ASP A 68 2.45 -0.72 -13.33
C ASP A 68 2.21 -1.27 -11.93
N VAL A 69 2.00 -0.39 -10.96
CA VAL A 69 1.48 -0.75 -9.64
C VAL A 69 0.00 -0.36 -9.60
N THR A 70 -0.85 -1.34 -9.34
CA THR A 70 -2.30 -1.14 -9.25
C THR A 70 -2.80 -1.50 -7.86
N LEU A 71 -3.50 -0.54 -7.25
CA LEU A 71 -4.34 -0.78 -6.09
C LEU A 71 -5.72 -1.18 -6.57
N TYR A 72 -6.25 -2.29 -6.07
CA TYR A 72 -7.56 -2.82 -6.43
C TYR A 72 -8.30 -3.37 -5.21
N ASP A 73 -9.59 -3.65 -5.37
CA ASP A 73 -10.50 -3.99 -4.27
C ASP A 73 -10.43 -3.00 -3.09
N CYS A 74 -10.15 -1.73 -3.41
CA CYS A 74 -10.18 -0.66 -2.44
C CYS A 74 -11.62 -0.34 -2.04
N LEU A 75 -11.81 0.16 -0.82
CA LEU A 75 -13.10 0.68 -0.40
C LEU A 75 -13.50 1.84 -1.31
N ARG A 76 -14.56 1.64 -2.09
CA ARG A 76 -15.11 2.67 -2.98
C ARG A 76 -15.70 3.81 -2.15
N SER A 77 -15.07 4.97 -2.26
CA SER A 77 -15.57 6.22 -1.70
C SER A 77 -16.37 6.97 -2.75
N MET A 78 -17.62 7.35 -2.46
CA MET A 78 -18.46 8.07 -3.43
C MET A 78 -18.19 9.59 -3.49
N THR A 79 -17.50 10.14 -2.49
CA THR A 79 -17.36 11.59 -2.31
C THR A 79 -15.92 12.04 -2.10
N LEU A 80 -15.06 11.16 -1.58
CA LEU A 80 -13.66 11.46 -1.30
C LEU A 80 -12.76 10.81 -2.34
N GLU A 81 -11.85 11.60 -2.90
CA GLU A 81 -10.69 11.11 -3.60
C GLU A 81 -9.70 10.52 -2.59
N GLN A 82 -9.14 9.35 -2.91
CA GLN A 82 -8.15 8.69 -2.07
C GLN A 82 -6.76 8.85 -2.68
N ARG A 83 -5.79 9.25 -1.86
CA ARG A 83 -4.39 9.42 -2.26
C ARG A 83 -3.51 8.45 -1.48
N TRP A 84 -2.75 7.65 -2.20
CA TRP A 84 -1.93 6.58 -1.63
C TRP A 84 -0.45 6.81 -1.90
N ASP A 85 0.36 6.77 -0.85
CA ASP A 85 1.80 6.72 -0.98
C ASP A 85 2.25 5.32 -1.42
N VAL A 86 3.32 5.26 -2.20
CA VAL A 86 4.02 4.01 -2.51
C VAL A 86 5.41 4.08 -1.90
N LEU A 87 5.74 3.10 -1.07
CA LEU A 87 7.07 2.93 -0.47
C LEU A 87 7.69 1.64 -1.01
N PHE A 88 8.81 1.76 -1.69
CA PHE A 88 9.64 0.62 -2.09
C PHE A 88 10.69 0.37 -1.02
N SER A 89 10.57 -0.72 -0.27
CA SER A 89 11.51 -1.09 0.80
C SER A 89 12.35 -2.30 0.39
N PRO A 90 13.68 -2.17 0.29
CA PRO A 90 14.54 -3.29 -0.03
C PRO A 90 14.83 -4.19 1.18
N TRP A 91 15.08 -5.47 0.90
CA TRP A 91 15.64 -6.37 1.90
C TRP A 91 17.16 -6.15 1.99
N GLY A 92 17.59 -5.30 2.93
CA GLY A 92 19.00 -4.99 3.16
C GLY A 92 19.37 -3.58 2.68
N ILE A 93 19.44 -2.66 3.63
CA ILE A 93 19.69 -1.23 3.37
C ILE A 93 21.14 -0.91 3.76
N ASP A 94 21.92 -0.41 2.80
CA ASP A 94 23.23 0.21 3.05
C ASP A 94 23.07 1.74 3.10
N LYS A 95 23.46 2.32 4.23
CA LYS A 95 23.37 3.75 4.56
C LYS A 95 24.17 4.69 3.64
N ASN A 96 24.97 4.17 2.71
CA ASN A 96 25.91 4.97 1.92
C ASN A 96 25.49 5.21 0.45
N ARG A 97 24.24 4.96 0.04
CA ARG A 97 23.79 5.24 -1.35
C ARG A 97 22.49 6.06 -1.34
N GLU A 98 22.63 7.36 -1.62
CA GLU A 98 21.58 8.37 -1.41
C GLU A 98 20.40 8.34 -2.40
N SER A 99 20.36 7.43 -3.38
CA SER A 99 19.20 7.22 -4.28
C SER A 99 19.19 5.86 -5.01
N LEU A 100 20.07 4.93 -4.62
CA LEU A 100 20.15 3.60 -5.24
C LEU A 100 19.74 2.57 -4.22
N ILE A 101 18.84 1.65 -4.58
CA ILE A 101 18.47 0.50 -3.77
C ILE A 101 19.75 -0.31 -3.50
N PRO A 102 20.33 -0.25 -2.29
CA PRO A 102 21.47 -1.08 -1.96
C PRO A 102 20.97 -2.52 -1.81
N GLY A 103 21.78 -3.50 -2.21
CA GLY A 103 21.49 -4.91 -1.91
C GLY A 103 20.67 -5.71 -2.93
N MET A 104 20.24 -5.15 -4.08
CA MET A 104 19.59 -5.95 -5.14
C MET A 104 20.54 -6.48 -6.22
N VAL A 105 21.82 -6.10 -6.22
CA VAL A 105 22.83 -6.82 -7.02
C VAL A 105 23.33 -7.99 -6.19
N PRO A 106 22.93 -9.25 -6.48
CA PRO A 106 23.36 -10.39 -5.68
C PRO A 106 24.88 -10.45 -5.68
N ALA A 107 25.51 -10.49 -4.50
CA ALA A 107 26.95 -10.61 -4.33
C ALA A 107 27.44 -12.05 -4.62
N ILE A 108 27.10 -12.61 -5.79
CA ILE A 108 27.63 -13.88 -6.31
C ILE A 108 28.88 -13.59 -7.16
N SER A 109 29.83 -14.52 -7.21
CA SER A 109 31.03 -14.37 -8.06
C SER A 109 30.63 -14.22 -9.53
N GLY A 110 31.07 -13.14 -10.18
CA GLY A 110 30.65 -12.77 -11.55
C GLY A 110 29.57 -11.67 -11.61
N SER A 111 29.06 -11.20 -10.47
CA SER A 111 28.16 -10.04 -10.45
C SER A 111 28.88 -8.73 -10.71
N ALA A 112 28.16 -7.80 -11.36
CA ALA A 112 28.66 -6.46 -11.61
C ALA A 112 28.87 -5.69 -10.30
N LYS A 113 30.02 -5.05 -10.17
CA LYS A 113 30.37 -4.19 -9.03
C LYS A 113 30.01 -2.74 -9.34
N ASP A 114 29.80 -1.93 -8.31
CA ASP A 114 29.55 -0.49 -8.37
C ASP A 114 28.24 -0.05 -9.07
N ILE A 115 27.41 -0.97 -9.53
CA ILE A 115 26.07 -0.71 -10.06
C ILE A 115 25.03 -0.73 -8.92
N GLY A 116 23.92 -0.02 -9.11
CA GLY A 116 22.73 -0.09 -8.25
C GLY A 116 21.46 0.02 -9.08
N LEU A 117 20.32 -0.29 -8.47
CA LEU A 117 19.00 -0.04 -9.07
C LEU A 117 18.44 1.28 -8.55
N GLN A 118 17.77 2.02 -9.40
CA GLN A 118 16.97 3.18 -9.03
C GLN A 118 15.51 2.93 -9.43
N ILE A 119 14.58 3.56 -8.72
CA ILE A 119 13.16 3.62 -9.12
C ILE A 119 12.87 5.05 -9.51
N LEU A 120 12.18 5.23 -10.64
CA LEU A 120 11.80 6.53 -11.14
C LEU A 120 10.35 6.86 -10.75
N GLU A 121 10.03 8.15 -10.67
CA GLU A 121 8.67 8.62 -10.40
C GLU A 121 7.69 8.27 -11.53
N ASN A 122 8.22 8.16 -12.75
CA ASN A 122 7.53 7.82 -13.99
C ASN A 122 8.58 7.41 -15.04
N PRO A 123 8.16 6.80 -16.17
CA PRO A 123 9.07 6.53 -17.28
C PRO A 123 9.80 7.79 -17.74
N ALA A 124 11.12 7.69 -17.94
CA ALA A 124 12.05 8.78 -18.21
C ALA A 124 12.02 9.93 -17.17
N GLY A 125 11.50 9.67 -15.98
CA GLY A 125 11.31 10.62 -14.90
C GLY A 125 12.54 10.79 -14.00
N GLN A 126 12.32 11.46 -12.87
CA GLN A 126 13.35 11.62 -11.84
C GLN A 126 13.39 10.40 -10.91
N PRO A 127 14.53 10.12 -10.26
CA PRO A 127 14.60 9.12 -9.21
C PRO A 127 13.69 9.46 -8.03
N ILE A 128 13.05 8.46 -7.43
CA ILE A 128 12.28 8.62 -6.20
C ILE A 128 13.24 8.91 -5.03
N ASN A 129 12.86 9.86 -4.18
CA ASN A 129 13.63 10.23 -3.00
C ASN A 129 13.69 9.10 -1.96
N ASN A 130 14.82 9.05 -1.26
CA ASN A 130 15.00 8.23 -0.07
C ASN A 130 14.01 8.63 1.05
N GLU A 131 13.47 7.62 1.73
CA GLU A 131 12.63 7.76 2.92
C GLU A 131 13.37 7.26 4.16
N PHE A 132 13.41 8.08 5.21
CA PHE A 132 14.11 7.77 6.46
C PHE A 132 13.19 7.83 7.68
N ILE A 133 13.49 7.00 8.69
CA ILE A 133 13.01 7.17 10.07
C ILE A 133 14.23 7.48 10.95
N GLY A 134 14.39 8.75 11.33
CA GLY A 134 15.66 9.22 11.91
C GLY A 134 16.78 9.07 10.88
N ASP A 135 17.86 8.38 11.26
CA ASP A 135 18.99 8.07 10.35
C ASP A 135 18.83 6.73 9.61
N LEU A 136 17.75 5.98 9.89
CA LEU A 136 17.50 4.69 9.24
C LEU A 136 16.79 4.91 7.91
N LEU A 137 17.45 4.62 6.79
CA LEU A 137 16.77 4.50 5.50
C LEU A 137 15.78 3.33 5.58
N ILE A 138 14.52 3.57 5.19
CA ILE A 138 13.44 2.57 5.19
C ILE A 138 12.92 2.24 3.78
N GLY A 139 13.34 3.01 2.78
CA GLY A 139 13.02 2.74 1.37
C GLY A 139 13.03 4.01 0.52
N TYR A 140 12.24 3.99 -0.55
CA TYR A 140 12.04 5.09 -1.50
C TYR A 140 10.55 5.38 -1.56
N ARG A 141 10.14 6.58 -1.18
CA ARG A 141 8.73 6.94 -1.09
C ARG A 141 8.35 7.92 -2.17
N LEU A 142 7.30 7.59 -2.91
CA LEU A 142 6.57 8.55 -3.72
C LEU A 142 5.24 8.85 -3.04
N LYS A 143 5.04 10.12 -2.68
CA LYS A 143 3.82 10.58 -2.01
C LYS A 143 2.70 10.78 -3.00
N GLU A 144 1.48 10.49 -2.55
CA GLU A 144 0.26 10.63 -3.38
C GLU A 144 0.42 9.96 -4.74
N ALA A 145 1.13 8.83 -4.76
CA ALA A 145 1.56 8.18 -5.97
C ALA A 145 0.37 7.64 -6.76
N ILE A 146 -0.59 7.02 -6.09
CA ILE A 146 -1.78 6.45 -6.72
C ILE A 146 -3.01 7.20 -6.20
N ILE A 147 -3.79 7.72 -7.15
CA ILE A 147 -5.03 8.44 -6.89
C ILE A 147 -6.20 7.54 -7.30
N ILE A 148 -7.17 7.36 -6.40
CA ILE A 148 -8.44 6.69 -6.68
C ILE A 148 -9.55 7.75 -6.61
N PRO A 149 -10.14 8.13 -7.75
CA PRO A 149 -11.22 9.11 -7.78
C PRO A 149 -12.48 8.65 -7.04
N PRO A 150 -13.37 9.59 -6.65
CA PRO A 150 -14.68 9.24 -6.14
C PRO A 150 -15.45 8.35 -7.12
N GLY A 151 -16.09 7.30 -6.60
CA GLY A 151 -16.84 6.31 -7.38
C GLY A 151 -15.99 5.16 -7.91
N GLU A 152 -14.66 5.20 -7.75
CA GLU A 152 -13.77 4.12 -8.15
C GLU A 152 -13.31 3.25 -6.97
N SER A 153 -12.89 2.02 -7.28
CA SER A 153 -12.36 1.06 -6.31
C SER A 153 -10.94 0.60 -6.67
N GLN A 154 -10.31 1.27 -7.63
CA GLN A 154 -8.98 0.95 -8.10
C GLN A 154 -8.27 2.20 -8.64
N GLY A 155 -6.94 2.18 -8.60
CA GLY A 155 -6.08 3.20 -9.15
C GLY A 155 -4.75 2.57 -9.55
N SER A 156 -4.12 3.12 -10.57
CA SER A 156 -2.87 2.57 -11.11
C SER A 156 -1.88 3.68 -11.41
N ARG A 157 -0.59 3.35 -11.32
CA ARG A 157 0.50 4.21 -11.75
C ARG A 157 1.60 3.39 -12.39
N THR A 158 2.10 3.89 -13.51
CA THR A 158 3.34 3.42 -14.13
C THR A 158 4.54 4.08 -13.48
N PHE A 159 5.51 3.27 -13.09
CA PHE A 159 6.84 3.65 -12.62
C PHE A 159 7.86 3.33 -13.70
#